data_AF-A0A1H5G278-F1
#
_entry.id   AF-A0A1H5G278-F1
#
_cell.length_a   1.000
_cell.length_b   1.000
_cell.length_c   1.000
_cell.angle_alpha   90.00
_cell.angle_beta   90.00
_cell.angle_gamma   90.00
#
_symmetry.space_group_name_H-M   'P 1'
#
loop_
_entity.id
_entity.type
_entity.pdbx_description
1 polymer ?
#
loop_
_entity_poly.entity_id
_entity_poly.type
_entity_poly.pdbx_seq_one_letter_code
_entity_poly.pdbx_strand_id
1 'polypeptide(L)'
;MTVHLVAGQNTPLPSRILRFRAENATPIDVSALIVDADLRTLSSDHFVFYNQPRAAGVALDADGTVGLRLDEVDASAVAVLCVVSVDPAAPDGPSTLARAGLAATLTDDDGLPLVVFDVPLVGSEAAAICLEIYRRGSDWKVRAVGQGYDGGLAELITRHGVEVDEPAADVPAVPGPAGIPLDPAHSFERAWMIFEDAARSAASFRSSREYAQVRLDDELSASVADPSTRNSPAVVQSQADAQQRCDALVAEAQRKFDGETTQLADELRAIDPLLPRSLATFESAVWTSPVTSSAVTDGLRLGELSAPDLGELRVPFCVHYPLGRPLWIVGGPAEAAPVVAALAVRMLVASPAAAPRLDVVDLSGSLRTLTEPLGALLASPVVTSASDVTARLTAVSESVDLAEMAVRSGIRDAVPEPRLVILSDFPHGYGTEDAARIVHLADHGPAVGTSLIIVGDSAGADSDPGVAVLERIAQQVPTSGVLTVSDPWTGNDWILTPDRLPDHPLHRASVLGSLTGH
;
A
#
# COMPACT_ATOMS: atom_id res chain seq x y z
N MET A 1 -7.83 21.20 34.76
CA MET A 1 -8.99 20.28 34.78
C MET A 1 -9.12 19.74 33.37
N THR A 2 -8.95 18.44 33.20
CA THR A 2 -9.05 17.77 31.90
C THR A 2 -10.50 17.69 31.47
N VAL A 3 -10.78 18.04 30.22
CA VAL A 3 -12.14 18.02 29.64
C VAL A 3 -12.22 16.86 28.66
N HIS A 4 -13.16 15.95 28.88
CA HIS A 4 -13.49 14.92 27.89
C HIS A 4 -14.50 15.49 26.91
N LEU A 5 -14.16 15.51 25.63
CA LEU A 5 -15.05 15.98 24.57
C LEU A 5 -15.67 14.79 23.84
N VAL A 6 -16.85 15.01 23.26
CA VAL A 6 -17.42 14.14 22.22
C VAL A 6 -17.50 14.91 20.91
N ALA A 7 -17.63 14.19 19.79
CA ALA A 7 -17.65 14.78 18.44
C ALA A 7 -18.61 16.00 18.36
N GLY A 8 -18.12 17.09 17.79
CA GLY A 8 -18.81 18.38 17.68
C GLY A 8 -18.67 19.32 18.89
N GLN A 9 -18.30 18.82 20.08
CA GLN A 9 -18.11 19.68 21.25
C GLN A 9 -16.83 20.52 21.13
N ASN A 10 -16.84 21.70 21.77
CA ASN A 10 -15.69 22.59 21.80
C ASN A 10 -15.55 23.27 23.16
N THR A 11 -14.31 23.62 23.51
CA THR A 11 -13.95 24.32 24.75
C THR A 11 -12.87 25.36 24.48
N PRO A 12 -12.81 26.48 25.22
CA PRO A 12 -11.67 27.40 25.14
C PRO A 12 -10.36 26.73 25.59
N LEU A 13 -9.25 27.15 25.00
CA LEU A 13 -7.91 26.68 25.36
C LEU A 13 -7.28 27.63 26.39
N PRO A 14 -6.88 27.14 27.58
CA PRO A 14 -6.26 27.98 28.62
C PRO A 14 -4.77 28.27 28.36
N SER A 15 -4.12 27.53 27.47
CA SER A 15 -2.71 27.68 27.09
C SER A 15 -2.58 28.03 25.60
N ARG A 16 -1.49 28.72 25.27
CA ARG A 16 -1.06 29.04 23.89
C ARG A 16 0.04 28.10 23.38
N ILE A 17 0.65 27.33 24.27
CA ILE A 17 1.62 26.29 23.95
C ILE A 17 0.99 24.95 24.29
N LEU A 18 0.88 24.08 23.28
CA LEU A 18 0.14 22.83 23.36
C LEU A 18 0.94 21.71 22.72
N ARG A 19 0.65 20.46 23.11
CA ARG A 19 1.08 19.27 22.37
C ARG A 19 -0.09 18.36 22.09
N PHE A 20 -0.25 18.00 20.83
CA PHE A 20 -1.19 17.00 20.35
C PHE A 20 -0.51 15.65 20.23
N ARG A 21 -1.19 14.63 20.76
CA ARG A 21 -0.80 13.22 20.71
C ARG A 21 -2.05 12.40 20.39
N ALA A 22 -1.85 11.29 19.70
CA ALA A 22 -2.86 10.28 19.58
C ALA A 22 -2.30 8.91 19.94
N GLU A 23 -3.18 8.03 20.40
CA GLU A 23 -2.89 6.65 20.70
C GLU A 23 -3.89 5.76 19.99
N ASN A 24 -3.38 4.68 19.40
CA ASN A 24 -4.15 3.61 18.80
C ASN A 24 -3.34 2.32 18.99
N ALA A 25 -3.98 1.16 19.05
CA ALA A 25 -3.22 -0.11 19.07
C ALA A 25 -2.62 -0.42 17.69
N THR A 26 -3.20 0.12 16.61
CA THR A 26 -2.53 0.22 15.32
C THR A 26 -1.46 1.31 15.40
N PRO A 27 -0.23 1.07 14.90
CA PRO A 27 0.75 2.15 14.81
C PRO A 27 0.24 3.26 13.88
N ILE A 28 0.42 4.50 14.31
CA ILE A 28 -0.14 5.69 13.66
C ILE A 28 0.90 6.77 13.52
N ASP A 29 0.78 7.55 12.45
CA ASP A 29 1.45 8.82 12.29
C ASP A 29 0.55 9.97 12.72
N VAL A 30 1.15 10.96 13.37
CA VAL A 30 0.50 12.20 13.77
C VAL A 30 0.96 13.32 12.84
N SER A 31 0.02 14.10 12.32
CA SER A 31 0.30 15.21 11.40
C SER A 31 -0.61 16.41 11.70
N ALA A 32 -0.32 17.56 11.09
CA ALA A 32 -1.19 18.73 11.21
C ALA A 32 -1.31 19.55 9.93
N LEU A 33 -2.51 20.07 9.67
CA LEU A 33 -2.79 20.98 8.56
C LEU A 33 -3.13 22.36 9.12
N ILE A 34 -2.44 23.40 8.65
CA ILE A 34 -2.74 24.80 8.98
C ILE A 34 -3.66 25.35 7.88
N VAL A 35 -4.89 25.72 8.24
CA VAL A 35 -5.96 25.96 7.26
C VAL A 35 -6.63 27.32 7.40
N ASP A 36 -7.19 27.78 6.28
CA ASP A 36 -7.99 28.99 6.14
C ASP A 36 -9.47 28.78 6.50
N ALA A 37 -10.29 29.81 6.25
CA ALA A 37 -11.73 29.81 6.54
C ALA A 37 -12.53 28.74 5.80
N ASP A 38 -12.02 28.24 4.66
CA ASP A 38 -12.64 27.18 3.86
C ASP A 38 -12.07 25.80 4.23
N LEU A 39 -11.30 25.71 5.32
CA LEU A 39 -10.56 24.52 5.76
C LEU A 39 -9.57 24.03 4.70
N ARG A 40 -9.02 24.92 3.88
CA ARG A 40 -7.95 24.59 2.93
C ARG A 40 -6.60 25.05 3.45
N THR A 41 -5.54 24.29 3.18
CA THR A 41 -4.18 24.72 3.49
C THR A 41 -3.80 25.92 2.64
N LEU A 42 -3.09 26.86 3.25
CA LEU A 42 -2.64 28.08 2.57
C LEU A 42 -1.62 27.80 1.46
N SER A 43 -0.80 26.76 1.65
CA SER A 43 0.16 26.18 0.67
C SER A 43 0.61 24.79 1.15
N SER A 44 1.43 24.08 0.35
CA SER A 44 2.07 22.83 0.76
C SER A 44 2.98 22.98 2.00
N ASP A 45 3.57 24.17 2.21
CA ASP A 45 4.34 24.51 3.43
C ASP A 45 3.52 24.49 4.73
N HIS A 46 2.19 24.47 4.62
CA HIS A 46 1.26 24.50 5.75
C HIS A 46 0.77 23.11 6.17
N PHE A 47 1.40 22.06 5.66
CA PHE A 47 1.24 20.68 6.09
C PHE A 47 2.47 20.21 6.89
N VAL A 48 2.26 19.82 8.14
CA VAL A 48 3.32 19.33 9.04
C VAL A 48 3.22 17.82 9.18
N PHE A 49 4.26 17.11 8.76
CA PHE A 49 4.38 15.65 8.77
C PHE A 49 5.88 15.24 8.82
N TYR A 50 6.20 13.95 8.80
CA TYR A 50 7.58 13.48 9.00
C TYR A 50 8.62 14.10 8.04
N ASN A 51 8.26 14.30 6.76
CA ASN A 51 9.17 14.86 5.75
C ASN A 51 9.20 16.41 5.76
N GLN A 52 8.22 17.04 6.39
CA GLN A 52 8.15 18.48 6.62
C GLN A 52 7.77 18.75 8.07
N PRO A 53 8.71 18.58 9.02
CA PRO A 53 8.39 18.52 10.44
C PRO A 53 8.10 19.89 11.07
N ARG A 54 8.09 20.99 10.31
CA ARG A 54 7.90 22.35 10.83
C ARG A 54 7.14 23.25 9.86
N ALA A 55 6.25 24.04 10.43
CA ALA A 55 5.62 25.21 9.82
C ALA A 55 5.52 26.33 10.88
N ALA A 56 5.02 27.51 10.51
CA ALA A 56 4.89 28.63 11.45
C ALA A 56 4.00 28.25 12.65
N GLY A 57 4.60 28.21 13.85
CA GLY A 57 3.91 27.87 15.09
C GLY A 57 3.48 26.42 15.26
N VAL A 58 3.83 25.51 14.34
CA VAL A 58 3.47 24.07 14.41
C VAL A 58 4.69 23.22 14.07
N ALA A 59 4.99 22.21 14.87
CA ALA A 59 6.12 21.30 14.64
C ALA A 59 5.79 19.86 15.03
N LEU A 60 6.30 18.90 14.27
CA LEU A 60 6.34 17.50 14.64
C LEU A 60 7.62 17.26 15.45
N ASP A 61 7.46 16.87 16.72
CA ASP A 61 8.54 16.57 17.63
C ASP A 61 9.04 15.13 17.43
N ALA A 62 10.30 14.87 17.81
CA ALA A 62 10.94 13.56 17.61
C ALA A 62 10.30 12.42 18.41
N ASP A 63 9.42 12.72 19.36
CA ASP A 63 8.64 11.77 20.13
C ASP A 63 7.27 11.43 19.49
N GLY A 64 7.02 11.92 18.27
CA GLY A 64 5.78 11.65 17.53
C GLY A 64 4.61 12.54 17.94
N THR A 65 4.86 13.63 18.67
CA THR A 65 3.82 14.61 19.06
C THR A 65 3.85 15.85 18.17
N VAL A 66 2.70 16.50 17.98
CA VAL A 66 2.63 17.79 17.29
C VAL A 66 2.60 18.91 18.32
N GLY A 67 3.68 19.69 18.41
CA GLY A 67 3.76 20.90 19.20
C GLY A 67 3.11 22.09 18.49
N LEU A 68 2.32 22.88 19.22
CA LEU A 68 1.66 24.09 18.73
C LEU A 68 2.01 25.30 19.60
N ARG A 69 2.54 26.36 18.99
CA ARG A 69 2.67 27.71 19.55
C ARG A 69 1.68 28.62 18.85
N LEU A 70 0.48 28.72 19.40
CA LEU A 70 -0.68 29.32 18.75
C LEU A 70 -0.55 30.83 18.42
N ASP A 71 0.39 31.51 19.08
CA ASP A 71 0.69 32.92 18.81
C ASP A 71 1.69 33.10 17.65
N GLU A 72 2.37 32.02 17.23
CA GLU A 72 3.29 31.97 16.09
C GLU A 72 2.64 31.39 14.83
N VAL A 73 1.43 30.83 14.93
CA VAL A 73 0.66 30.32 13.79
C VAL A 73 0.30 31.48 12.86
N ASP A 74 0.45 31.25 11.55
CA ASP A 74 0.20 32.25 10.51
C ASP A 74 -1.10 33.03 10.75
N ALA A 75 -1.02 34.35 10.63
CA ALA A 75 -2.15 35.23 10.92
C ALA A 75 -3.34 35.04 9.96
N SER A 76 -3.08 34.54 8.74
CA SER A 76 -4.09 34.21 7.74
C SER A 76 -4.76 32.85 7.97
N ALA A 77 -4.15 31.98 8.78
CA ALA A 77 -4.76 30.74 9.20
C ALA A 77 -5.84 30.99 10.27
N VAL A 78 -6.95 30.26 10.16
CA VAL A 78 -8.05 30.31 11.14
C VAL A 78 -8.09 29.08 12.03
N ALA A 79 -7.47 27.97 11.60
CA ALA A 79 -7.44 26.74 12.36
C ALA A 79 -6.19 25.89 12.06
N VAL A 80 -5.89 24.97 12.99
CA VAL A 80 -4.95 23.87 12.84
C VAL A 80 -5.73 22.56 13.03
N LEU A 81 -5.73 21.71 12.03
CA LEU A 81 -6.35 20.38 12.06
C LEU A 81 -5.31 19.37 12.53
N CYS A 82 -5.62 18.67 13.62
CA CYS A 82 -4.80 17.60 14.18
C CYS A 82 -5.23 16.27 13.55
N VAL A 83 -4.33 15.69 12.75
CA VAL A 83 -4.59 14.55 11.87
C VAL A 83 -3.84 13.32 12.37
N VAL A 84 -4.46 12.16 12.20
CA VAL A 84 -3.81 10.87 12.35
C VAL A 84 -4.01 10.03 11.10
N SER A 85 -3.03 9.22 10.77
CA SER A 85 -3.13 8.18 9.74
C SER A 85 -2.49 6.90 10.25
N VAL A 86 -2.90 5.76 9.70
CA VAL A 86 -2.14 4.51 9.90
C VAL A 86 -0.71 4.74 9.39
N ASP A 87 0.27 4.38 10.20
CA ASP A 87 1.69 4.45 9.82
C ASP A 87 1.94 3.43 8.69
N PRO A 88 2.32 3.87 7.48
CA PRO A 88 2.54 2.98 6.35
C PRO A 88 3.78 2.09 6.51
N ALA A 89 4.68 2.41 7.44
CA ALA A 89 5.88 1.64 7.77
C ALA A 89 5.67 0.62 8.91
N ALA A 90 4.47 0.57 9.49
CA ALA A 90 4.11 -0.30 10.60
C ALA A 90 4.01 -1.78 10.16
N PRO A 91 4.85 -2.70 10.70
CA PRO A 91 4.71 -4.12 10.43
C PRO A 91 3.45 -4.67 11.14
N ASP A 92 2.61 -5.39 10.39
CA ASP A 92 1.46 -6.18 10.87
C ASP A 92 0.30 -5.41 11.55
N GLY A 93 0.15 -4.10 11.31
CA GLY A 93 -0.97 -3.29 11.83
C GLY A 93 -2.27 -3.38 10.98
N PRO A 94 -3.47 -3.24 11.57
CA PRO A 94 -4.71 -3.03 10.82
C PRO A 94 -4.58 -1.86 9.84
N SER A 95 -5.05 -1.99 8.60
CA SER A 95 -5.10 -0.87 7.64
C SER A 95 -6.17 0.18 7.98
N THR A 96 -6.73 0.12 9.20
CA THR A 96 -7.84 0.97 9.65
C THR A 96 -7.61 1.41 11.09
N LEU A 97 -8.09 2.61 11.40
CA LEU A 97 -8.02 3.23 12.72
C LEU A 97 -9.13 2.71 13.66
N ALA A 98 -10.19 2.08 13.11
CA ALA A 98 -11.39 1.69 13.86
C ALA A 98 -11.21 0.46 14.76
N ARG A 99 -10.21 -0.40 14.50
CA ARG A 99 -10.12 -1.74 15.12
C ARG A 99 -9.71 -1.74 16.61
N ALA A 100 -9.22 -0.61 17.15
CA ALA A 100 -8.61 -0.60 18.48
C ALA A 100 -8.91 0.63 19.39
N GLY A 101 -9.76 1.55 18.95
CA GLY A 101 -10.06 2.77 19.70
C GLY A 101 -8.95 3.81 19.56
N LEU A 102 -9.27 4.91 18.89
CA LEU A 102 -8.36 6.04 18.69
C LEU A 102 -8.61 7.08 19.78
N ALA A 103 -7.60 7.36 20.61
CA ALA A 103 -7.69 8.37 21.67
C ALA A 103 -6.79 9.57 21.34
N ALA A 104 -7.40 10.73 21.19
CA ALA A 104 -6.72 12.00 20.93
C ALA A 104 -6.57 12.80 22.23
N THR A 105 -5.34 13.22 22.54
CA THR A 105 -5.03 14.00 23.74
C THR A 105 -4.32 15.30 23.37
N LEU A 106 -4.78 16.40 23.97
CA LEU A 106 -4.14 17.71 23.89
C LEU A 106 -3.66 18.13 25.28
N THR A 107 -2.36 18.36 25.40
CA THR A 107 -1.70 18.77 26.66
C THR A 107 -1.19 20.21 26.57
N ASP A 108 -0.89 20.84 27.71
CA ASP A 108 -0.09 22.07 27.76
C ASP A 108 1.43 21.76 27.72
N ASP A 109 2.25 22.81 27.82
CA ASP A 109 3.72 22.68 27.78
C ASP A 109 4.29 21.86 28.95
N ASP A 110 3.61 21.85 30.10
CA ASP A 110 3.98 21.06 31.27
C ASP A 110 3.50 19.60 31.17
N GLY A 111 2.82 19.23 30.08
CA GLY A 111 2.28 17.89 29.84
C GLY A 111 0.96 17.62 30.56
N LEU A 112 0.29 18.63 31.10
CA LEU A 112 -1.01 18.47 31.74
C LEU A 112 -2.09 18.25 30.68
N PRO A 113 -2.89 17.18 30.74
CA PRO A 113 -3.95 16.94 29.77
C PRO A 113 -5.07 17.98 29.93
N LEU A 114 -5.30 18.74 28.87
CA LEU A 114 -6.36 19.76 28.78
C LEU A 114 -7.63 19.16 28.17
N VAL A 115 -7.47 18.38 27.09
CA VAL A 115 -8.57 17.73 26.38
C VAL A 115 -8.22 16.28 26.08
N VAL A 116 -9.20 15.40 26.26
CA VAL A 116 -9.17 14.01 25.81
C VAL A 116 -10.41 13.76 24.95
N PHE A 117 -10.25 13.07 23.83
CA PHE A 117 -11.33 12.74 22.91
C PHE A 117 -11.16 11.31 22.39
N ASP A 118 -12.12 10.45 22.73
CA ASP A 118 -12.25 9.13 22.12
C ASP A 118 -12.91 9.29 20.74
N VAL A 119 -12.13 9.06 19.68
CA VAL A 119 -12.54 9.34 18.31
C VAL A 119 -13.44 8.20 17.80
N PRO A 120 -14.72 8.49 17.46
CA PRO A 120 -15.68 7.45 17.11
C PRO A 120 -15.54 7.04 15.64
N LEU A 121 -14.62 6.12 15.36
CA LEU A 121 -14.44 5.48 14.05
C LEU A 121 -15.07 4.09 14.05
N VAL A 122 -15.72 3.69 12.96
CA VAL A 122 -16.55 2.47 12.92
C VAL A 122 -16.37 1.61 11.68
N GLY A 123 -15.51 2.03 10.74
CA GLY A 123 -15.40 1.43 9.42
C GLY A 123 -13.96 1.18 8.97
N SER A 124 -13.70 1.51 7.70
CA SER A 124 -12.44 1.28 7.01
C SER A 124 -11.48 2.47 7.06
N GLU A 125 -11.74 3.44 7.94
CA GLU A 125 -11.04 4.72 7.89
C GLU A 125 -9.55 4.54 8.21
N ALA A 126 -8.68 4.90 7.28
CA ALA A 126 -7.23 4.81 7.39
C ALA A 126 -6.56 6.14 7.81
N ALA A 127 -7.32 7.24 7.77
CA ALA A 127 -6.92 8.52 8.33
C ALA A 127 -8.11 9.20 9.02
N ALA A 128 -7.85 10.10 9.96
CA ALA A 128 -8.89 10.86 10.64
C ALA A 128 -8.42 12.25 11.11
N ILE A 129 -9.34 13.20 11.08
CA ILE A 129 -9.20 14.49 11.76
C ILE A 129 -9.73 14.33 13.19
N CYS A 130 -8.83 14.41 14.16
CA CYS A 130 -9.17 14.25 15.57
C CYS A 130 -9.71 15.55 16.16
N LEU A 131 -8.91 16.61 16.09
CA LEU A 131 -9.19 17.90 16.73
C LEU A 131 -9.01 19.04 15.73
N GLU A 132 -9.85 20.05 15.86
CA GLU A 132 -9.71 21.34 15.17
C GLU A 132 -9.39 22.40 16.24
N ILE A 133 -8.18 22.95 16.20
CA ILE A 133 -7.78 24.07 17.07
C ILE A 133 -8.01 25.34 16.26
N TYR A 134 -9.02 26.13 16.59
CA TYR A 134 -9.47 27.25 15.77
C TYR A 134 -9.52 28.56 16.54
N ARG A 135 -9.33 29.65 15.82
CA ARG A 135 -9.36 31.01 16.35
C ARG A 135 -10.79 31.53 16.37
N ARG A 136 -11.22 32.10 17.49
CA ARG A 136 -12.50 32.79 17.65
C ARG A 136 -12.28 34.15 18.31
N GLY A 137 -12.21 35.20 17.50
CA GLY A 137 -11.78 36.52 17.98
C GLY A 137 -10.28 36.51 18.27
N SER A 138 -9.88 36.99 19.45
CA SER A 138 -8.48 36.94 19.92
C SER A 138 -8.09 35.63 20.61
N ASP A 139 -9.07 34.74 20.83
CA ASP A 139 -8.90 33.52 21.61
C ASP A 139 -8.85 32.28 20.71
N TRP A 140 -8.21 31.22 21.21
CA TRP A 140 -8.22 29.91 20.59
C TRP A 140 -9.14 28.95 21.33
N LYS A 141 -9.79 28.10 20.56
CA LYS A 141 -10.67 27.04 21.03
C LYS A 141 -10.27 25.73 20.38
N VAL A 142 -10.62 24.63 21.01
CA VAL A 142 -10.51 23.30 20.41
C VAL A 142 -11.90 22.72 20.23
N ARG A 143 -12.13 22.07 19.09
CA ARG A 143 -13.32 21.29 18.76
C ARG A 143 -12.90 19.83 18.53
N ALA A 144 -13.66 18.90 19.09
CA ALA A 144 -13.56 17.49 18.73
C ALA A 144 -14.27 17.26 17.39
N VAL A 145 -13.55 16.75 16.38
CA VAL A 145 -14.09 16.55 15.03
C VAL A 145 -14.48 15.09 14.84
N GLY A 146 -13.49 14.19 14.77
CA GLY A 146 -13.69 12.75 14.61
C GLY A 146 -14.20 12.34 13.23
N GLN A 147 -13.71 13.01 12.18
CA GLN A 147 -14.03 12.68 10.80
C GLN A 147 -12.97 11.73 10.25
N GLY A 148 -13.38 10.53 9.86
CA GLY A 148 -12.51 9.54 9.22
C GLY A 148 -12.57 9.57 7.68
N TYR A 149 -11.54 9.00 7.07
CA TYR A 149 -11.30 8.96 5.63
C TYR A 149 -10.88 7.54 5.23
N ASP A 150 -11.69 6.90 4.39
CA ASP A 150 -11.44 5.54 3.91
C ASP A 150 -10.23 5.49 2.96
N GLY A 151 -10.07 6.51 2.10
CA GLY A 151 -8.91 6.66 1.21
C GLY A 151 -7.64 7.15 1.90
N GLY A 152 -7.59 7.10 3.24
CA GLY A 152 -6.41 7.41 4.03
C GLY A 152 -5.94 8.87 3.94
N LEU A 153 -4.66 9.08 4.21
CA LEU A 153 -4.08 10.42 4.31
C LEU A 153 -4.14 11.17 2.98
N ALA A 154 -3.99 10.47 1.85
CA ALA A 154 -4.03 11.06 0.52
C ALA A 154 -5.38 11.71 0.20
N GLU A 155 -6.49 11.00 0.48
CA GLU A 155 -7.84 11.56 0.32
C GLU A 155 -8.05 12.78 1.24
N LEU A 156 -7.55 12.70 2.47
CA LEU A 156 -7.65 13.75 3.48
C LEU A 156 -6.94 15.03 3.01
N ILE A 157 -5.66 14.96 2.69
CA ILE A 157 -4.87 16.17 2.36
C ILE A 157 -5.35 16.82 1.05
N THR A 158 -5.77 16.02 0.06
CA THR A 158 -6.34 16.51 -1.21
C THR A 158 -7.64 17.27 -0.95
N ARG A 159 -8.53 16.74 -0.08
CA ARG A 159 -9.78 17.42 0.31
C ARG A 159 -9.50 18.78 0.98
N HIS A 160 -8.41 18.87 1.73
CA HIS A 160 -7.98 20.07 2.42
C HIS A 160 -7.03 20.96 1.59
N GLY A 161 -6.95 20.76 0.28
CA GLY A 161 -6.29 21.69 -0.63
C GLY A 161 -4.77 21.71 -0.54
N VAL A 162 -4.17 20.66 0.03
CA VAL A 162 -2.75 20.37 -0.20
C VAL A 162 -2.68 19.86 -1.63
N GLU A 163 -2.20 20.72 -2.54
CA GLU A 163 -1.70 20.24 -3.82
C GLU A 163 -0.49 19.36 -3.50
N VAL A 164 -0.57 18.08 -3.86
CA VAL A 164 0.62 17.25 -3.90
C VAL A 164 1.44 17.83 -5.03
N ASP A 165 2.43 18.66 -4.71
CA ASP A 165 3.30 19.31 -5.68
C ASP A 165 3.85 18.24 -6.64
N GLU A 166 3.32 18.21 -7.86
CA GLU A 166 4.06 17.76 -9.03
C GLU A 166 5.28 18.68 -9.14
N PRO A 167 6.52 18.16 -9.18
CA PRO A 167 7.66 19.05 -9.25
C PRO A 167 7.58 19.87 -10.54
N ALA A 168 7.45 21.19 -10.35
CA ALA A 168 7.66 22.17 -11.41
C ALA A 168 9.00 21.90 -12.10
N ALA A 169 8.97 21.94 -13.42
CA ALA A 169 10.12 21.75 -14.28
C ALA A 169 11.32 22.64 -13.85
N ASP A 170 12.51 22.07 -14.02
CA ASP A 170 13.85 22.63 -13.77
C ASP A 170 14.35 22.70 -12.30
N VAL A 171 14.69 21.53 -11.76
CA VAL A 171 15.87 21.39 -10.88
C VAL A 171 16.82 20.39 -11.56
N PRO A 172 18.13 20.69 -11.71
CA PRO A 172 19.07 19.70 -12.23
C PRO A 172 19.07 18.46 -11.33
N ALA A 173 18.95 17.28 -11.95
CA ALA A 173 18.91 15.99 -11.27
C ALA A 173 20.01 15.89 -10.19
N VAL A 174 19.59 15.78 -8.94
CA VAL A 174 20.45 15.28 -7.86
C VAL A 174 20.80 13.83 -8.22
N PRO A 175 22.05 13.38 -8.06
CA PRO A 175 22.40 11.98 -8.34
C PRO A 175 21.53 11.05 -7.50
N GLY A 176 20.88 10.07 -8.15
CA GLY A 176 20.01 9.08 -7.50
C GLY A 176 20.71 8.24 -6.42
N PRO A 177 19.96 7.42 -5.65
CA PRO A 177 20.39 6.78 -4.41
C PRO A 177 21.32 5.56 -4.62
N ALA A 178 22.26 5.64 -5.58
CA ALA A 178 23.22 4.60 -5.90
C ALA A 178 24.30 4.36 -4.81
N GLY A 179 24.23 5.06 -3.66
CA GLY A 179 25.26 5.05 -2.62
C GLY A 179 24.84 4.48 -1.26
N ILE A 180 23.56 4.19 -1.01
CA ILE A 180 23.12 3.62 0.26
C ILE A 180 23.27 2.10 0.20
N PRO A 181 24.04 1.46 1.11
CA PRO A 181 24.06 0.00 1.22
C PRO A 181 22.64 -0.51 1.42
N LEU A 182 22.20 -1.45 0.57
CA LEU A 182 20.92 -2.12 0.73
C LEU A 182 20.96 -3.01 1.98
N ASP A 183 20.25 -2.60 3.02
CA ASP A 183 19.89 -3.49 4.12
C ASP A 183 18.74 -4.40 3.63
N PRO A 184 18.87 -5.74 3.72
CA PRO A 184 17.77 -6.66 3.44
C PRO A 184 16.48 -6.36 4.21
N ALA A 185 16.57 -5.67 5.36
CA ALA A 185 15.42 -5.25 6.16
C ALA A 185 14.67 -4.01 5.64
N HIS A 186 15.22 -3.31 4.63
CA HIS A 186 14.65 -2.10 4.02
C HIS A 186 14.60 -2.18 2.48
N SER A 187 14.60 -3.41 1.93
CA SER A 187 14.64 -3.62 0.49
C SER A 187 13.28 -3.41 -0.17
N PHE A 188 12.18 -3.63 0.57
CA PHE A 188 10.84 -3.31 0.12
C PHE A 188 10.66 -1.81 -0.10
N GLU A 189 11.09 -0.99 0.86
CA GLU A 189 10.98 0.48 0.80
C GLU A 189 11.64 1.05 -0.46
N ARG A 190 12.82 0.52 -0.84
CA ARG A 190 13.49 0.96 -2.07
C ARG A 190 12.71 0.59 -3.33
N ALA A 191 12.15 -0.62 -3.40
CA ALA A 191 11.32 -1.02 -4.53
C ALA A 191 10.04 -0.16 -4.61
N TRP A 192 9.49 0.21 -3.45
CA TRP A 192 8.34 1.08 -3.31
C TRP A 192 8.61 2.51 -3.80
N MET A 193 9.75 3.11 -3.43
CA MET A 193 10.17 4.43 -3.93
C MET A 193 10.31 4.46 -5.46
N ILE A 194 10.87 3.40 -6.05
CA ILE A 194 11.00 3.29 -7.51
C ILE A 194 9.62 3.23 -8.18
N PHE A 195 8.65 2.55 -7.56
CA PHE A 195 7.28 2.54 -8.05
C PHE A 195 6.62 3.92 -7.92
N GLU A 196 6.88 4.66 -6.84
CA GLU A 196 6.42 6.04 -6.67
C GLU A 196 6.91 6.96 -7.80
N ASP A 197 8.20 6.89 -8.11
CA ASP A 197 8.80 7.68 -9.20
C ASP A 197 8.18 7.33 -10.55
N ALA A 198 7.93 6.04 -10.83
CA ALA A 198 7.21 5.60 -12.01
C ALA A 198 5.78 6.16 -12.08
N ALA A 199 5.05 6.12 -10.96
CA ALA A 199 3.69 6.64 -10.86
C ALA A 199 3.64 8.15 -11.13
N ARG A 200 4.58 8.92 -10.57
CA ARG A 200 4.69 10.36 -10.79
C ARG A 200 5.05 10.70 -12.23
N SER A 201 6.02 10.00 -12.83
CA SER A 201 6.36 10.19 -14.25
C SER A 201 5.16 9.87 -15.15
N ALA A 202 4.42 8.79 -14.86
CA ALA A 202 3.23 8.42 -15.62
C ALA A 202 2.11 9.47 -15.50
N ALA A 203 1.85 9.98 -14.29
CA ALA A 203 0.87 11.04 -14.06
C ALA A 203 1.25 12.33 -14.79
N SER A 204 2.50 12.77 -14.69
CA SER A 204 2.99 13.99 -15.37
C SER A 204 2.83 13.89 -16.89
N PHE A 205 3.10 12.71 -17.46
CA PHE A 205 2.91 12.46 -18.89
C PHE A 205 1.42 12.47 -19.29
N ARG A 206 0.54 11.80 -18.52
CA ARG A 206 -0.91 11.82 -18.76
C ARG A 206 -1.47 13.25 -18.69
N SER A 207 -1.13 14.00 -17.64
CA SER A 207 -1.53 15.39 -17.44
C SER A 207 -1.08 16.29 -18.59
N SER A 208 0.17 16.15 -19.04
CA SER A 208 0.70 16.91 -20.19
C SER A 208 -0.07 16.63 -21.49
N ARG A 209 -0.48 15.38 -21.73
CA ARG A 209 -1.30 14.99 -22.88
C ARG A 209 -2.71 15.55 -22.78
N GLU A 210 -3.32 15.46 -21.61
CA GLU A 210 -4.65 16.00 -21.37
C GLU A 210 -4.67 17.53 -21.56
N TYR A 211 -3.69 18.24 -21.01
CA TYR A 211 -3.54 19.69 -21.23
C TYR A 211 -3.43 20.05 -22.71
N ALA A 212 -2.61 19.32 -23.48
CA ALA A 212 -2.48 19.55 -24.91
C ALA A 212 -3.81 19.35 -25.65
N GLN A 213 -4.59 18.32 -25.27
CA GLN A 213 -5.88 18.03 -25.87
C GLN A 213 -6.95 19.06 -25.51
N VAL A 214 -7.07 19.44 -24.22
CA VAL A 214 -8.00 20.48 -23.77
C VAL A 214 -7.71 21.80 -24.48
N ARG A 215 -6.43 22.16 -24.58
CA ARG A 215 -6.01 23.36 -25.31
C ARG A 215 -6.40 23.30 -26.79
N LEU A 216 -6.22 22.14 -27.44
CA LEU A 216 -6.65 21.95 -28.82
C LEU A 216 -8.17 22.14 -28.96
N ASP A 217 -8.96 21.52 -28.09
CA ASP A 217 -10.42 21.61 -28.11
C ASP A 217 -10.91 23.05 -27.92
N ASP A 218 -10.27 23.82 -27.03
CA ASP A 218 -10.54 25.25 -26.83
C ASP A 218 -10.20 26.09 -28.08
N GLU A 219 -9.02 25.86 -28.68
CA GLU A 219 -8.58 26.56 -29.88
C GLU A 219 -9.48 26.23 -31.09
N LEU A 220 -9.91 24.98 -31.26
CA LEU A 220 -10.84 24.55 -32.30
C LEU A 220 -12.25 25.13 -32.08
N SER A 221 -12.72 25.17 -30.83
CA SER A 221 -14.02 25.76 -30.47
C SER A 221 -14.03 27.26 -30.75
N ALA A 222 -12.96 27.97 -30.38
CA ALA A 222 -12.80 29.39 -30.65
C ALA A 222 -12.75 29.70 -32.15
N SER A 223 -12.10 28.85 -32.95
CA SER A 223 -11.95 29.08 -34.40
C SER A 223 -13.28 29.04 -35.17
N VAL A 224 -14.32 28.40 -34.60
CA VAL A 224 -15.64 28.25 -35.22
C VAL A 224 -16.74 29.08 -34.54
N ALA A 225 -16.39 29.93 -33.57
CA ALA A 225 -17.33 30.71 -32.79
C ALA A 225 -18.10 31.74 -33.62
N ASP A 226 -17.48 32.32 -34.65
CA ASP A 226 -18.13 33.24 -35.60
C ASP A 226 -18.70 32.46 -36.81
N PRO A 227 -20.04 32.42 -36.98
CA PRO A 227 -20.68 31.73 -38.09
C PRO A 227 -20.33 32.28 -39.47
N SER A 228 -19.95 33.56 -39.57
CA SER A 228 -19.71 34.24 -40.85
C SER A 228 -18.36 33.90 -41.48
N THR A 229 -17.41 33.44 -40.67
CA THR A 229 -16.00 33.20 -41.06
C THR A 229 -15.57 31.74 -40.92
N ARG A 230 -16.46 30.86 -40.44
CA ARG A 230 -16.19 29.45 -40.10
C ARG A 230 -15.57 28.61 -41.22
N ASN A 231 -15.88 28.89 -42.50
CA ASN A 231 -15.34 28.15 -43.65
C ASN A 231 -14.22 28.91 -44.39
N SER A 232 -13.62 29.92 -43.77
CA SER A 232 -12.54 30.69 -44.39
C SER A 232 -11.22 29.90 -44.40
N PRO A 233 -10.34 30.11 -45.39
CA PRO A 233 -8.99 29.53 -45.40
C PRO A 233 -8.17 29.88 -44.15
N ALA A 234 -8.42 31.04 -43.54
CA ALA A 234 -7.77 31.47 -42.32
C ALA A 234 -8.14 30.59 -41.10
N VAL A 235 -9.42 30.18 -40.98
CA VAL A 235 -9.86 29.24 -39.94
C VAL A 235 -9.21 27.88 -40.15
N VAL A 236 -9.17 27.37 -41.39
CA VAL A 236 -8.51 26.08 -41.71
C VAL A 236 -7.03 26.11 -41.31
N GLN A 237 -6.32 27.21 -41.62
CA GLN A 237 -4.92 27.35 -41.22
C GLN A 237 -4.76 27.42 -39.69
N SER A 238 -5.60 28.20 -39.01
CA SER A 238 -5.56 28.29 -37.54
C SER A 238 -5.79 26.94 -36.85
N GLN A 239 -6.68 26.11 -37.40
CA GLN A 239 -6.93 24.75 -36.90
C GLN A 239 -5.72 23.83 -37.14
N ALA A 240 -5.09 23.91 -38.31
CA ALA A 240 -3.88 23.16 -38.60
C ALA A 240 -2.72 23.58 -37.67
N ASP A 241 -2.56 24.88 -37.41
CA ASP A 241 -1.54 25.39 -36.49
C ASP A 241 -1.81 24.95 -35.03
N ALA A 242 -3.09 24.90 -34.61
CA ALA A 242 -3.51 24.40 -33.30
C ALA A 242 -3.18 22.91 -33.15
N GLN A 243 -3.51 22.10 -34.15
CA GLN A 243 -3.18 20.68 -34.18
C GLN A 243 -1.65 20.49 -34.10
N GLN A 244 -0.87 21.24 -34.87
CA GLN A 244 0.59 21.13 -34.86
C GLN A 244 1.18 21.47 -33.48
N ARG A 245 0.61 22.44 -32.75
CA ARG A 245 1.02 22.75 -31.37
C ARG A 245 0.69 21.61 -30.41
N CYS A 246 -0.52 21.05 -30.51
CA CYS A 246 -0.91 19.88 -29.72
C CYS A 246 0.05 18.72 -29.95
N ASP A 247 0.31 18.38 -31.22
CA ASP A 247 1.23 17.30 -31.60
C ASP A 247 2.66 17.55 -31.07
N ALA A 248 3.14 18.80 -31.11
CA ALA A 248 4.46 19.16 -30.61
C ALA A 248 4.56 18.99 -29.08
N LEU A 249 3.55 19.42 -28.32
CA LEU A 249 3.50 19.27 -26.87
C LEU A 249 3.44 17.79 -26.46
N VAL A 250 2.58 17.00 -27.12
CA VAL A 250 2.48 15.55 -26.87
C VAL A 250 3.81 14.86 -27.18
N ALA A 251 4.45 15.20 -28.29
CA ALA A 251 5.74 14.61 -28.66
C ALA A 251 6.88 15.00 -27.70
N GLU A 252 6.86 16.21 -27.15
CA GLU A 252 7.82 16.64 -26.12
C GLU A 252 7.61 15.89 -24.81
N ALA A 253 6.37 15.80 -24.34
CA ALA A 253 6.01 15.05 -23.14
C ALA A 253 6.40 13.57 -23.28
N GLN A 254 6.17 12.94 -24.44
CA GLN A 254 6.57 11.56 -24.70
C GLN A 254 8.10 11.39 -24.62
N ARG A 255 8.87 12.28 -25.26
CA ARG A 255 10.34 12.20 -25.20
C ARG A 255 10.88 12.31 -23.78
N LYS A 256 10.27 13.17 -22.95
CA LYS A 256 10.64 13.32 -21.53
C LYS A 256 10.33 12.02 -20.76
N PHE A 257 9.11 11.51 -20.92
CA PHE A 257 8.68 10.26 -20.29
C PHE A 257 9.54 9.06 -20.70
N ASP A 258 9.86 8.92 -21.99
CA ASP A 258 10.75 7.86 -22.49
C ASP A 258 12.14 7.93 -21.86
N GLY A 259 12.67 9.15 -21.66
CA GLY A 259 13.94 9.37 -20.97
C GLY A 259 13.92 8.95 -19.51
N GLU A 260 12.89 9.39 -18.76
CA GLU A 260 12.71 9.05 -17.33
C GLU A 260 12.51 7.55 -17.14
N THR A 261 11.66 6.92 -17.95
CA THR A 261 11.39 5.48 -17.86
C THR A 261 12.59 4.63 -18.26
N THR A 262 13.41 5.07 -19.22
CA THR A 262 14.68 4.41 -19.55
C THR A 262 15.64 4.44 -18.37
N GLN A 263 15.80 5.60 -17.72
CA GLN A 263 16.61 5.74 -16.52
C GLN A 263 16.12 4.81 -15.40
N LEU A 264 14.81 4.79 -15.14
CA LEU A 264 14.24 3.94 -14.10
C LEU A 264 14.46 2.45 -14.39
N ALA A 265 14.34 2.03 -15.66
CA ALA A 265 14.63 0.66 -16.07
C ALA A 265 16.11 0.28 -15.89
N ASP A 266 17.03 1.23 -16.10
CA ASP A 266 18.46 1.04 -15.79
C ASP A 266 18.68 0.87 -14.28
N GLU A 267 18.04 1.70 -13.46
CA GLU A 267 18.12 1.64 -11.99
C GLU A 267 17.58 0.31 -11.44
N LEU A 268 16.42 -0.14 -11.92
CA LEU A 268 15.84 -1.44 -11.57
C LEU A 268 16.79 -2.59 -11.89
N ARG A 269 17.38 -2.60 -13.08
CA ARG A 269 18.39 -3.61 -13.47
C ARG A 269 19.63 -3.57 -12.59
N ALA A 270 20.04 -2.40 -12.13
CA ALA A 270 21.22 -2.25 -11.28
C ALA A 270 20.98 -2.76 -9.84
N ILE A 271 19.76 -2.62 -9.31
CA ILE A 271 19.44 -3.05 -7.94
C ILE A 271 19.03 -4.51 -7.84
N ASP A 272 18.53 -5.13 -8.91
CA ASP A 272 18.01 -6.51 -8.89
C ASP A 272 18.99 -7.58 -8.35
N PRO A 273 20.32 -7.51 -8.61
CA PRO A 273 21.30 -8.41 -8.01
C PRO A 273 21.58 -8.14 -6.52
N LEU A 274 21.11 -7.01 -6.00
CA LEU A 274 21.29 -6.57 -4.61
C LEU A 274 20.05 -6.83 -3.76
N LEU A 275 18.90 -7.10 -4.39
CA LEU A 275 17.65 -7.42 -3.71
C LEU A 275 17.71 -8.83 -3.09
N PRO A 276 17.03 -9.07 -1.96
CA PRO A 276 16.85 -10.43 -1.46
C PRO A 276 16.01 -11.27 -2.45
N ARG A 277 16.16 -12.60 -2.39
CA ARG A 277 15.46 -13.52 -3.30
C ARG A 277 13.93 -13.35 -3.29
N SER A 278 13.33 -12.96 -2.16
CA SER A 278 11.90 -12.69 -2.05
C SER A 278 11.44 -11.51 -2.94
N LEU A 279 12.33 -10.55 -3.25
CA LEU A 279 12.05 -9.35 -4.04
C LEU A 279 12.70 -9.37 -5.45
N ALA A 280 13.82 -10.05 -5.62
CA ALA A 280 14.55 -10.10 -6.89
C ALA A 280 13.82 -10.88 -7.99
N THR A 281 14.07 -10.58 -9.25
CA THR A 281 13.60 -11.38 -10.41
C THR A 281 14.12 -12.82 -10.32
N PHE A 282 13.44 -13.79 -10.95
CA PHE A 282 13.97 -15.17 -10.99
C PHE A 282 15.24 -15.30 -11.83
N GLU A 283 15.45 -14.38 -12.76
CA GLU A 283 16.64 -14.24 -13.61
C GLU A 283 17.85 -13.72 -12.83
N SER A 284 17.63 -13.09 -11.66
CA SER A 284 18.69 -12.55 -10.83
C SER A 284 19.67 -13.62 -10.35
N ALA A 285 20.96 -13.28 -10.34
CA ALA A 285 22.02 -14.15 -9.85
C ALA A 285 21.90 -14.49 -8.35
N VAL A 286 21.06 -13.78 -7.59
CA VAL A 286 20.86 -14.06 -6.15
C VAL A 286 20.24 -15.44 -5.90
N TRP A 287 19.51 -16.00 -6.86
CA TRP A 287 18.92 -17.35 -6.76
C TRP A 287 19.96 -18.48 -6.81
N THR A 288 21.12 -18.23 -7.43
CA THR A 288 22.23 -19.19 -7.52
C THR A 288 23.39 -18.85 -6.59
N SER A 289 23.41 -17.63 -6.06
CA SER A 289 24.42 -17.17 -5.11
C SER A 289 24.21 -17.78 -3.72
N PRO A 290 25.28 -18.08 -2.97
CA PRO A 290 25.16 -18.54 -1.58
C PRO A 290 24.37 -17.54 -0.73
N VAL A 291 23.49 -18.04 0.15
CA VAL A 291 22.77 -17.18 1.10
C VAL A 291 23.77 -16.66 2.13
N THR A 292 24.01 -15.35 2.11
CA THR A 292 24.97 -14.68 3.01
C THR A 292 24.29 -14.02 4.21
N SER A 293 22.99 -13.73 4.11
CA SER A 293 22.19 -13.11 5.17
C SER A 293 21.10 -14.07 5.66
N SER A 294 20.94 -14.14 6.99
CA SER A 294 19.86 -14.86 7.65
C SER A 294 18.71 -13.95 8.09
N ALA A 295 18.74 -12.66 7.70
CA ALA A 295 17.70 -11.71 8.07
C ALA A 295 16.37 -12.03 7.38
N VAL A 296 15.26 -11.78 8.08
CA VAL A 296 13.92 -11.81 7.50
C VAL A 296 13.77 -10.62 6.57
N THR A 297 13.20 -10.85 5.40
CA THR A 297 12.95 -9.80 4.41
C THR A 297 11.62 -9.12 4.67
N ASP A 298 11.57 -7.80 4.50
CA ASP A 298 10.42 -6.93 4.73
C ASP A 298 9.35 -6.97 3.62
N GLY A 299 9.64 -7.62 2.49
CA GLY A 299 8.72 -7.66 1.35
C GLY A 299 8.78 -8.92 0.49
N LEU A 300 7.76 -9.03 -0.35
CA LEU A 300 7.50 -10.12 -1.28
C LEU A 300 7.11 -9.54 -2.64
N ARG A 301 7.82 -9.93 -3.71
CA ARG A 301 7.44 -9.57 -5.09
C ARG A 301 6.30 -10.48 -5.57
N LEU A 302 5.23 -9.87 -6.06
CA LEU A 302 4.08 -10.56 -6.64
C LEU A 302 4.17 -10.65 -8.18
N GLY A 303 4.83 -9.69 -8.82
CA GLY A 303 4.89 -9.59 -10.26
C GLY A 303 5.43 -8.26 -10.75
N GLU A 304 4.97 -7.84 -11.92
CA GLU A 304 5.30 -6.55 -12.55
C GLU A 304 4.04 -5.76 -12.86
N LEU A 305 4.10 -4.45 -12.61
CA LEU A 305 3.13 -3.49 -13.08
C LEU A 305 3.59 -2.90 -14.41
N SER A 306 2.63 -2.68 -15.29
CA SER A 306 2.85 -2.07 -16.60
C SER A 306 1.72 -1.12 -16.96
N ALA A 307 2.04 -0.09 -17.74
CA ALA A 307 1.05 0.79 -18.36
C ALA A 307 1.29 0.78 -19.88
N PRO A 308 0.77 -0.23 -20.61
CA PRO A 308 1.08 -0.41 -22.04
C PRO A 308 0.63 0.75 -22.93
N ASP A 309 -0.32 1.56 -22.46
CA ASP A 309 -0.78 2.78 -23.12
C ASP A 309 0.22 3.94 -23.01
N LEU A 310 1.17 3.85 -22.08
CA LEU A 310 2.20 4.87 -21.83
C LEU A 310 3.58 4.47 -22.36
N GLY A 311 3.91 3.16 -22.36
CA GLY A 311 5.19 2.67 -22.90
C GLY A 311 5.58 1.27 -22.43
N GLU A 312 6.88 0.98 -22.50
CA GLU A 312 7.45 -0.34 -22.17
C GLU A 312 7.91 -0.49 -20.71
N LEU A 313 7.77 0.54 -19.87
CA LEU A 313 8.17 0.48 -18.46
C LEU A 313 7.48 -0.69 -17.74
N ARG A 314 8.27 -1.43 -16.96
CA ARG A 314 7.84 -2.46 -16.04
C ARG A 314 8.44 -2.15 -14.68
N VAL A 315 7.60 -2.13 -13.64
CA VAL A 315 8.05 -1.91 -12.26
C VAL A 315 7.64 -3.10 -11.39
N PRO A 316 8.47 -3.52 -10.42
CA PRO A 316 8.13 -4.63 -9.54
C PRO A 316 6.91 -4.28 -8.69
N PHE A 317 5.90 -5.16 -8.67
CA PHE A 317 4.82 -5.08 -7.69
C PHE A 317 5.20 -5.89 -6.46
N CYS A 318 5.44 -5.19 -5.35
CA CYS A 318 5.81 -5.81 -4.08
C CYS A 318 4.75 -5.54 -3.02
N VAL A 319 4.64 -6.43 -2.05
CA VAL A 319 3.84 -6.26 -0.83
C VAL A 319 4.71 -6.53 0.40
N HIS A 320 4.28 -6.07 1.57
CA HIS A 320 4.92 -6.40 2.83
C HIS A 320 4.94 -7.91 3.10
N TYR A 321 5.98 -8.37 3.79
CA TYR A 321 6.08 -9.72 4.32
C TYR A 321 6.56 -9.69 5.80
N PRO A 322 5.96 -10.45 6.74
CA PRO A 322 4.84 -11.38 6.57
C PRO A 322 3.55 -10.75 6.00
N LEU A 323 2.69 -11.57 5.41
CA LEU A 323 1.47 -11.05 4.80
C LEU A 323 0.44 -10.69 5.87
N GLY A 324 0.01 -9.42 5.91
CA GLY A 324 -1.13 -8.97 6.72
C GLY A 324 -2.50 -9.34 6.14
N ARG A 325 -2.56 -9.78 4.87
CA ARG A 325 -3.79 -10.18 4.18
C ARG A 325 -3.56 -11.39 3.28
N PRO A 326 -4.57 -12.25 3.05
CA PRO A 326 -4.43 -13.38 2.13
C PRO A 326 -4.17 -12.92 0.70
N LEU A 327 -3.50 -13.76 -0.09
CA LEU A 327 -3.44 -13.60 -1.55
C LEU A 327 -4.54 -14.46 -2.17
N TRP A 328 -5.32 -13.89 -3.07
CA TRP A 328 -6.30 -14.62 -3.88
C TRP A 328 -5.84 -14.68 -5.33
N ILE A 329 -5.50 -15.88 -5.79
CA ILE A 329 -5.08 -16.16 -7.16
C ILE A 329 -6.32 -16.42 -8.00
N VAL A 330 -6.69 -15.45 -8.82
CA VAL A 330 -7.92 -15.46 -9.62
C VAL A 330 -7.72 -16.27 -10.89
N GLY A 331 -8.30 -17.47 -10.93
CA GLY A 331 -8.30 -18.34 -12.11
C GLY A 331 -8.36 -19.82 -11.77
N GLY A 332 -8.31 -20.66 -12.81
CA GLY A 332 -8.36 -22.11 -12.64
C GLY A 332 -7.08 -22.68 -12.00
N PRO A 333 -7.15 -23.79 -11.24
CA PRO A 333 -6.01 -24.36 -10.52
C PRO A 333 -4.77 -24.64 -11.39
N ALA A 334 -4.96 -25.10 -12.63
CA ALA A 334 -3.86 -25.39 -13.55
C ALA A 334 -3.14 -24.12 -14.04
N GLU A 335 -3.88 -23.04 -14.27
CA GLU A 335 -3.31 -21.75 -14.69
C GLU A 335 -2.65 -21.01 -13.52
N ALA A 336 -3.20 -21.20 -12.32
CA ALA A 336 -2.67 -20.64 -11.08
C ALA A 336 -1.39 -21.33 -10.59
N ALA A 337 -1.21 -22.62 -10.89
CA ALA A 337 -0.10 -23.40 -10.36
C ALA A 337 1.30 -22.74 -10.52
N PRO A 338 1.69 -22.17 -11.69
CA PRO A 338 2.98 -21.50 -11.82
C PRO A 338 3.11 -20.22 -10.96
N VAL A 339 2.01 -19.49 -10.76
CA VAL A 339 1.98 -18.27 -9.93
C VAL A 339 2.04 -18.64 -8.44
N VAL A 340 1.24 -19.61 -8.01
CA VAL A 340 1.28 -20.16 -6.65
C VAL A 340 2.67 -20.68 -6.32
N ALA A 341 3.29 -21.39 -7.26
CA ALA A 341 4.64 -21.89 -7.08
C ALA A 341 5.67 -20.76 -6.95
N ALA A 342 5.58 -19.69 -7.75
CA ALA A 342 6.43 -18.52 -7.59
C ALA A 342 6.30 -17.89 -6.20
N LEU A 343 5.06 -17.63 -5.77
CA LEU A 343 4.78 -17.00 -4.48
C LEU A 343 5.22 -17.88 -3.30
N ALA A 344 4.92 -19.18 -3.34
CA ALA A 344 5.34 -20.12 -2.31
C ALA A 344 6.86 -20.17 -2.19
N VAL A 345 7.59 -20.26 -3.31
CA VAL A 345 9.07 -20.24 -3.30
C VAL A 345 9.59 -18.93 -2.68
N ARG A 346 9.04 -17.78 -3.09
CA ARG A 346 9.45 -16.46 -2.57
C ARG A 346 9.19 -16.33 -1.05
N MET A 347 8.06 -16.83 -0.56
CA MET A 347 7.75 -16.86 0.88
C MET A 347 8.67 -17.79 1.65
N LEU A 348 9.03 -18.95 1.09
CA LEU A 348 9.92 -19.90 1.73
C LEU A 348 11.35 -19.37 1.88
N VAL A 349 11.81 -18.51 0.96
CA VAL A 349 13.12 -17.83 1.06
C VAL A 349 13.09 -16.52 1.84
N ALA A 350 11.92 -15.97 2.15
CA ALA A 350 11.78 -14.69 2.84
C ALA A 350 12.21 -14.75 4.32
N SER A 351 12.23 -15.95 4.91
CA SER A 351 12.74 -16.20 6.27
C SER A 351 13.67 -17.42 6.29
N PRO A 352 14.97 -17.26 5.93
CA PRO A 352 15.90 -18.38 5.83
C PRO A 352 16.15 -19.11 7.16
N ALA A 353 16.02 -18.41 8.29
CA ALA A 353 16.26 -18.97 9.62
C ALA A 353 15.10 -19.82 10.16
N ALA A 354 13.88 -19.63 9.61
CA ALA A 354 12.67 -20.31 10.04
C ALA A 354 11.72 -20.50 8.85
N ALA A 355 12.14 -21.34 7.89
CA ALA A 355 11.34 -21.61 6.70
C ALA A 355 9.93 -22.11 7.09
N PRO A 356 8.86 -21.54 6.52
CA PRO A 356 7.51 -21.87 6.94
C PRO A 356 7.15 -23.33 6.64
N ARG A 357 6.37 -23.92 7.55
CA ARG A 357 5.69 -25.19 7.30
C ARG A 357 4.59 -25.01 6.27
N LEU A 358 4.42 -25.98 5.39
CA LEU A 358 3.46 -25.92 4.30
C LEU A 358 2.24 -26.82 4.57
N ASP A 359 1.05 -26.22 4.64
CA ASP A 359 -0.24 -26.92 4.64
C ASP A 359 -0.90 -26.72 3.27
N VAL A 360 -1.20 -27.80 2.54
CA VAL A 360 -1.75 -27.72 1.17
C VAL A 360 -3.05 -28.50 1.03
N VAL A 361 -4.05 -27.84 0.47
CA VAL A 361 -5.24 -28.45 -0.12
C VAL A 361 -5.12 -28.34 -1.64
N ASP A 362 -4.99 -29.46 -2.34
CA ASP A 362 -4.82 -29.56 -3.79
C ASP A 362 -5.77 -30.63 -4.34
N LEU A 363 -7.05 -30.27 -4.46
CA LEU A 363 -8.12 -31.19 -4.92
C LEU A 363 -7.97 -31.55 -6.40
N SER A 364 -7.40 -30.65 -7.22
CA SER A 364 -7.17 -30.88 -8.66
C SER A 364 -5.87 -31.64 -8.95
N GLY A 365 -4.94 -31.68 -7.99
CA GLY A 365 -3.60 -32.21 -8.18
C GLY A 365 -2.70 -31.33 -9.05
N SER A 366 -3.07 -30.05 -9.23
CA SER A 366 -2.36 -29.08 -10.08
C SER A 366 -1.07 -28.57 -9.44
N LEU A 367 -0.94 -28.68 -8.11
CA LEU A 367 0.22 -28.23 -7.35
C LEU A 367 1.25 -29.34 -7.09
N ARG A 368 1.09 -30.53 -7.68
CA ARG A 368 2.04 -31.65 -7.51
C ARG A 368 3.48 -31.29 -7.87
N THR A 369 3.68 -30.51 -8.93
CA THR A 369 5.02 -30.07 -9.36
C THR A 369 5.71 -29.14 -8.35
N LEU A 370 4.93 -28.50 -7.47
CA LEU A 370 5.42 -27.70 -6.33
C LEU A 370 5.59 -28.58 -5.09
N THR A 371 4.60 -29.43 -4.77
CA THR A 371 4.58 -30.17 -3.49
C THR A 371 5.53 -31.36 -3.45
N GLU A 372 5.80 -32.03 -4.58
CA GLU A 372 6.73 -33.16 -4.62
C GLU A 372 8.16 -32.76 -4.22
N PRO A 373 8.78 -31.69 -4.78
CA PRO A 373 10.10 -31.22 -4.34
C PRO A 373 10.12 -30.68 -2.91
N LEU A 374 8.99 -30.16 -2.42
CA LEU A 374 8.87 -29.51 -1.11
C LEU A 374 8.34 -30.45 -0.01
N GLY A 375 8.32 -31.77 -0.26
CA GLY A 375 7.73 -32.75 0.66
C GLY A 375 8.28 -32.70 2.09
N ALA A 376 9.55 -32.31 2.27
CA ALA A 376 10.16 -32.15 3.59
C ALA A 376 9.66 -30.93 4.40
N LEU A 377 9.07 -29.95 3.73
CA LEU A 377 8.51 -28.73 4.33
C LEU A 377 7.01 -28.87 4.63
N LEU A 378 6.36 -29.89 4.09
CA LEU A 378 4.95 -30.17 4.36
C LEU A 378 4.74 -30.42 5.86
N ALA A 379 3.82 -29.67 6.46
CA ALA A 379 3.38 -29.89 7.84
C ALA A 379 2.74 -31.29 8.01
N SER A 380 2.24 -31.86 6.90
CA SER A 380 1.41 -33.06 6.85
C SER A 380 1.08 -33.41 5.38
N PRO A 381 0.47 -34.58 5.09
CA PRO A 381 0.11 -34.95 3.73
C PRO A 381 -0.81 -33.94 3.06
N VAL A 382 -0.56 -33.68 1.77
CA VAL A 382 -1.42 -32.83 0.91
C VAL A 382 -2.84 -33.39 0.89
N VAL A 383 -3.82 -32.52 1.11
CA VAL A 383 -5.24 -32.90 1.04
C VAL A 383 -5.67 -32.94 -0.42
N THR A 384 -6.02 -34.13 -0.90
CA THR A 384 -6.46 -34.36 -2.29
C THR A 384 -7.93 -34.83 -2.38
N SER A 385 -8.65 -34.84 -1.27
CA SER A 385 -10.06 -35.26 -1.18
C SER A 385 -10.88 -34.20 -0.44
N ALA A 386 -12.03 -33.83 -1.00
CA ALA A 386 -12.97 -32.90 -0.39
C ALA A 386 -13.42 -33.34 1.02
N SER A 387 -13.47 -34.66 1.28
CA SER A 387 -13.86 -35.21 2.58
C SER A 387 -12.93 -34.81 3.73
N ASP A 388 -11.69 -34.44 3.41
CA ASP A 388 -10.62 -34.23 4.41
C ASP A 388 -10.31 -32.73 4.61
N VAL A 389 -10.94 -31.84 3.82
CA VAL A 389 -10.72 -30.39 3.84
C VAL A 389 -11.14 -29.77 5.17
N THR A 390 -12.35 -30.06 5.66
CA THR A 390 -12.85 -29.50 6.91
C THR A 390 -12.01 -29.93 8.12
N ALA A 391 -11.57 -31.20 8.15
CA ALA A 391 -10.68 -31.71 9.19
C ALA A 391 -9.33 -30.98 9.17
N ARG A 392 -8.78 -30.75 7.97
CA ARG A 392 -7.55 -29.97 7.78
C ARG A 392 -7.68 -28.54 8.28
N LEU A 393 -8.70 -27.80 7.82
CA LEU A 393 -8.89 -26.40 8.20
C LEU A 393 -9.16 -26.24 9.70
N THR A 394 -9.86 -27.20 10.31
CA THR A 394 -10.05 -27.23 11.77
C THR A 394 -8.72 -27.36 12.51
N ALA A 395 -7.88 -28.32 12.13
CA ALA A 395 -6.58 -28.51 12.78
C ALA A 395 -5.64 -27.30 12.61
N VAL A 396 -5.65 -26.65 11.44
CA VAL A 396 -4.86 -25.43 11.21
C VAL A 396 -5.40 -24.27 12.06
N SER A 397 -6.71 -24.09 12.16
CA SER A 397 -7.34 -23.03 12.96
C SER A 397 -7.04 -23.20 14.45
N GLU A 398 -7.19 -24.41 14.99
CA GLU A 398 -6.85 -24.72 16.39
C GLU A 398 -5.36 -24.46 16.68
N SER A 399 -4.48 -24.73 15.71
CA SER A 399 -3.06 -24.43 15.84
C SER A 399 -2.77 -22.93 15.85
N VAL A 400 -3.50 -22.12 15.07
CA VAL A 400 -3.39 -20.66 15.08
C VAL A 400 -3.88 -20.09 16.41
N ASP A 401 -5.03 -20.57 16.90
CA ASP A 401 -5.58 -20.14 18.19
C ASP A 401 -4.61 -20.43 19.35
N LEU A 402 -4.02 -21.63 19.36
CA LEU A 402 -3.05 -22.02 20.39
C LEU A 402 -1.79 -21.14 20.33
N ALA A 403 -1.30 -20.84 19.12
CA ALA A 403 -0.15 -19.96 18.93
C ALA A 403 -0.45 -18.54 19.41
N GLU A 404 -1.64 -18.02 19.08
CA GLU A 404 -2.05 -16.67 19.47
C GLU A 404 -2.20 -16.56 21.00
N MET A 405 -2.77 -17.58 21.65
CA MET A 405 -2.83 -17.68 23.11
C MET A 405 -1.42 -17.71 23.74
N ALA A 406 -0.47 -18.41 23.12
CA ALA A 406 0.91 -18.48 23.61
C ALA A 406 1.61 -17.11 23.51
N VAL A 407 1.44 -16.40 22.39
CA VAL A 407 1.96 -15.04 22.19
C VAL A 407 1.34 -14.07 23.22
N ARG A 408 0.02 -14.07 23.37
CA ARG A 408 -0.70 -13.19 24.31
C ARG A 408 -0.33 -13.44 25.78
N SER A 409 -0.03 -14.68 26.14
CA SER A 409 0.37 -15.03 27.51
C SER A 409 1.84 -14.71 27.82
N GLY A 410 2.62 -14.21 26.86
CA GLY A 410 4.01 -13.78 27.05
C GLY A 410 4.97 -14.95 27.32
N ILE A 411 4.63 -16.15 26.85
CA ILE A 411 5.51 -17.33 26.94
C ILE A 411 6.70 -17.09 26.01
N ARG A 412 7.84 -16.68 26.58
CA ARG A 412 9.04 -16.19 25.87
C ARG A 412 9.68 -17.18 24.89
N ASP A 413 9.37 -18.47 24.99
CA ASP A 413 9.94 -19.53 24.15
C ASP A 413 8.96 -20.06 23.07
N ALA A 414 7.73 -19.55 23.02
CA ALA A 414 6.71 -19.98 22.07
C ALA A 414 6.62 -18.99 20.89
N VAL A 415 7.71 -18.83 20.13
CA VAL A 415 7.60 -18.20 18.81
C VAL A 415 6.90 -19.20 17.90
N PRO A 416 5.72 -18.87 17.35
CA PRO A 416 5.03 -19.79 16.44
C PRO A 416 5.92 -20.08 15.24
N GLU A 417 6.02 -21.34 14.82
CA GLU A 417 6.66 -21.68 13.55
C GLU A 417 5.88 -21.00 12.42
N PRO A 418 6.53 -20.21 11.53
CA PRO A 418 5.87 -19.61 10.38
C PRO A 418 5.16 -20.68 9.56
N ARG A 419 4.02 -20.33 8.97
CA ARG A 419 3.19 -21.28 8.22
C ARG A 419 2.70 -20.66 6.92
N LEU A 420 2.71 -21.45 5.87
CA LEU A 420 2.07 -21.13 4.61
C LEU A 420 0.93 -22.12 4.38
N VAL A 421 -0.29 -21.60 4.25
CA VAL A 421 -1.48 -22.38 3.91
C VAL A 421 -1.85 -22.09 2.46
N ILE A 422 -1.92 -23.13 1.63
CA ILE A 422 -2.32 -23.02 0.22
C ILE A 422 -3.63 -23.79 0.02
N LEU A 423 -4.68 -23.07 -0.35
CA LEU A 423 -6.02 -23.60 -0.56
C LEU A 423 -6.37 -23.52 -2.05
N SER A 424 -6.31 -24.65 -2.74
CA SER A 424 -6.66 -24.72 -4.16
C SER A 424 -8.12 -25.08 -4.39
N ASP A 425 -8.65 -24.61 -5.51
CA ASP A 425 -10.00 -24.90 -6.01
C ASP A 425 -11.14 -24.27 -5.18
N PHE A 426 -10.84 -23.30 -4.31
CA PHE A 426 -11.85 -22.64 -3.48
C PHE A 426 -12.85 -21.82 -4.33
N PRO A 427 -14.18 -21.87 -4.08
CA PRO A 427 -14.88 -22.57 -2.99
C PRO A 427 -15.31 -24.02 -3.29
N HIS A 428 -14.91 -24.58 -4.43
CA HIS A 428 -15.32 -25.93 -4.85
C HIS A 428 -14.66 -27.03 -4.01
N GLY A 429 -15.49 -27.95 -3.50
CA GLY A 429 -15.00 -29.05 -2.64
C GLY A 429 -14.75 -28.65 -1.18
N TYR A 430 -15.11 -27.42 -0.79
CA TYR A 430 -15.09 -26.94 0.60
C TYR A 430 -16.49 -27.07 1.21
N GLY A 431 -16.54 -27.41 2.50
CA GLY A 431 -17.78 -27.52 3.27
C GLY A 431 -18.38 -26.16 3.60
N THR A 432 -19.64 -26.16 4.06
CA THR A 432 -20.41 -24.93 4.34
C THR A 432 -19.84 -24.03 5.44
N GLU A 433 -19.02 -24.58 6.34
CA GLU A 433 -18.35 -23.80 7.41
C GLU A 433 -16.91 -23.43 7.06
N ASP A 434 -16.36 -23.98 5.97
CA ASP A 434 -14.94 -23.84 5.67
C ASP A 434 -14.60 -22.41 5.26
N ALA A 435 -15.49 -21.69 4.57
CA ALA A 435 -15.30 -20.27 4.26
C ALA A 435 -15.12 -19.43 5.54
N ALA A 436 -15.92 -19.68 6.59
CA ALA A 436 -15.78 -18.99 7.87
C ALA A 436 -14.47 -19.35 8.59
N ARG A 437 -13.99 -20.60 8.48
CA ARG A 437 -12.68 -21.00 9.00
C ARG A 437 -11.54 -20.32 8.26
N ILE A 438 -11.66 -20.16 6.94
CA ILE A 438 -10.65 -19.46 6.14
C ILE A 438 -10.64 -17.96 6.47
N VAL A 439 -11.81 -17.34 6.71
CA VAL A 439 -11.89 -15.97 7.25
C VAL A 439 -11.18 -15.87 8.59
N HIS A 440 -11.42 -16.80 9.52
CA HIS A 440 -10.73 -16.86 10.81
C HIS A 440 -9.20 -16.95 10.65
N LEU A 441 -8.72 -17.82 9.75
CA LEU A 441 -7.30 -17.92 9.44
C LEU A 441 -6.74 -16.63 8.85
N ALA A 442 -7.49 -15.94 7.99
CA ALA A 442 -7.08 -14.66 7.42
C ALA A 442 -6.99 -13.55 8.49
N ASP A 443 -7.91 -13.54 9.46
CA ASP A 443 -7.97 -12.53 10.51
C ASP A 443 -6.95 -12.75 11.64
N HIS A 444 -6.61 -13.99 11.97
CA HIS A 444 -5.79 -14.33 13.16
C HIS A 444 -4.42 -14.92 12.80
N GLY A 445 -4.28 -15.50 11.61
CA GLY A 445 -3.05 -16.10 11.13
C GLY A 445 -1.85 -15.14 11.06
N PRO A 446 -1.98 -13.91 10.52
CA PRO A 446 -0.86 -12.98 10.38
C PRO A 446 -0.11 -12.70 11.69
N ALA A 447 -0.85 -12.51 12.80
CA ALA A 447 -0.28 -12.22 14.13
C ALA A 447 0.63 -13.33 14.67
N VAL A 448 0.55 -14.53 14.10
CA VAL A 448 1.37 -15.69 14.46
C VAL A 448 2.17 -16.24 13.27
N GLY A 449 2.40 -15.42 12.23
CA GLY A 449 3.24 -15.78 11.10
C GLY A 449 2.61 -16.81 10.13
N THR A 450 1.29 -16.93 10.11
CA THR A 450 0.56 -17.75 9.13
C THR A 450 0.13 -16.90 7.94
N SER A 451 0.67 -17.22 6.76
CA SER A 451 0.30 -16.61 5.47
C SER A 451 -0.64 -17.54 4.69
N LEU A 452 -1.58 -16.95 3.94
CA LEU A 452 -2.62 -17.68 3.22
C LEU A 452 -2.61 -17.34 1.72
N ILE A 453 -2.61 -18.38 0.89
CA ILE A 453 -2.86 -18.31 -0.56
C ILE A 453 -4.15 -19.07 -0.86
N ILE A 454 -5.11 -18.40 -1.47
CA ILE A 454 -6.38 -18.96 -1.94
C ILE A 454 -6.31 -18.98 -3.48
N VAL A 455 -6.71 -20.08 -4.11
CA VAL A 455 -6.78 -20.21 -5.57
C VAL A 455 -8.18 -20.62 -5.95
N GLY A 456 -8.76 -19.87 -6.88
CA GLY A 456 -10.07 -20.15 -7.45
C GLY A 456 -10.70 -18.89 -8.02
N ASP A 457 -12.03 -18.87 -8.12
CA ASP A 457 -12.79 -17.70 -8.54
C ASP A 457 -13.76 -17.25 -7.45
N SER A 458 -14.35 -16.07 -7.64
CA SER A 458 -15.40 -15.56 -6.75
C SER A 458 -16.81 -16.06 -7.12
N ALA A 459 -16.94 -17.10 -7.98
CA ALA A 459 -18.22 -17.71 -8.29
C ALA A 459 -18.75 -18.42 -7.04
N GLY A 460 -19.59 -17.70 -6.29
CA GLY A 460 -20.09 -18.14 -4.99
C GLY A 460 -20.20 -17.00 -3.98
N ALA A 461 -19.56 -15.85 -4.21
CA ALA A 461 -19.63 -14.68 -3.33
C ALA A 461 -21.07 -14.21 -3.08
N ASP A 462 -21.94 -14.27 -4.09
CA ASP A 462 -23.38 -13.94 -3.95
C ASP A 462 -24.16 -14.90 -3.02
N SER A 463 -23.63 -16.12 -2.81
CA SER A 463 -24.32 -17.20 -2.09
C SER A 463 -23.71 -17.58 -0.75
N ASP A 464 -22.44 -17.23 -0.52
CA ASP A 464 -21.71 -17.53 0.72
C ASP A 464 -21.05 -16.24 1.27
N PRO A 465 -21.52 -15.73 2.42
CA PRO A 465 -20.96 -14.54 3.05
C PRO A 465 -19.46 -14.63 3.37
N GLY A 466 -18.95 -15.83 3.67
CA GLY A 466 -17.53 -16.03 3.96
C GLY A 466 -16.67 -15.84 2.72
N VAL A 467 -17.13 -16.34 1.56
CA VAL A 467 -16.48 -16.12 0.25
C VAL A 467 -16.45 -14.63 -0.08
N ALA A 468 -17.57 -13.93 0.09
CA ALA A 468 -17.65 -12.47 -0.15
C ALA A 468 -16.72 -11.66 0.78
N VAL A 469 -16.59 -12.06 2.05
CA VAL A 469 -15.64 -11.42 2.97
C VAL A 469 -14.21 -11.65 2.50
N LEU A 470 -13.85 -12.88 2.13
CA LEU A 470 -12.51 -13.22 1.66
C LEU A 470 -12.15 -12.47 0.37
N GLU A 471 -13.07 -12.36 -0.59
CA GLU A 471 -12.87 -11.62 -1.83
C GLU A 471 -12.51 -10.15 -1.56
N ARG A 472 -13.16 -9.53 -0.56
CA ARG A 472 -12.94 -8.13 -0.18
C ARG A 472 -11.64 -7.89 0.59
N ILE A 473 -11.22 -8.82 1.45
CA ILE A 473 -10.02 -8.63 2.29
C ILE A 473 -8.74 -9.12 1.62
N ALA A 474 -8.83 -10.04 0.66
CA ALA A 474 -7.67 -10.60 0.00
C ALA A 474 -7.06 -9.64 -1.03
N GLN A 475 -5.73 -9.69 -1.16
CA GLN A 475 -5.05 -9.11 -2.30
C GLN A 475 -5.28 -10.01 -3.52
N GLN A 476 -6.01 -9.49 -4.49
CA GLN A 476 -6.24 -10.18 -5.76
C GLN A 476 -4.95 -10.21 -6.59
N VAL A 477 -4.66 -11.37 -7.18
CA VAL A 477 -3.52 -11.61 -8.07
C VAL A 477 -4.04 -12.44 -9.24
N PRO A 478 -3.91 -11.99 -10.50
CA PRO A 478 -4.45 -12.74 -11.62
C PRO A 478 -3.58 -13.96 -11.93
N THR A 479 -4.10 -14.95 -12.66
CA THR A 479 -3.27 -16.00 -13.29
C THR A 479 -2.63 -15.53 -14.60
N SER A 480 -3.29 -14.58 -15.30
CA SER A 480 -2.86 -13.98 -16.57
C SER A 480 -3.37 -12.53 -16.69
N GLY A 481 -2.60 -11.69 -17.38
CA GLY A 481 -2.71 -10.22 -17.29
C GLY A 481 -4.02 -9.63 -17.79
N VAL A 482 -4.94 -9.38 -16.85
CA VAL A 482 -6.06 -8.41 -16.94
C VAL A 482 -6.50 -7.98 -15.53
N LEU A 483 -5.59 -7.89 -14.54
CA LEU A 483 -5.93 -7.24 -13.26
C LEU A 483 -5.32 -5.85 -13.24
N THR A 484 -6.19 -4.86 -13.10
CA THR A 484 -5.79 -3.48 -12.89
C THR A 484 -5.57 -3.22 -11.41
N VAL A 485 -4.46 -2.59 -11.08
CA VAL A 485 -4.11 -2.10 -9.75
C VAL A 485 -3.90 -0.60 -9.85
N SER A 486 -4.62 0.17 -9.05
CA SER A 486 -4.42 1.62 -8.99
C SER A 486 -3.28 1.94 -8.01
N ASP A 487 -2.37 2.83 -8.39
CA ASP A 487 -1.31 3.26 -7.49
C ASP A 487 -1.82 4.23 -6.41
N PRO A 488 -1.24 4.23 -5.20
CA PRO A 488 -1.74 5.01 -4.07
C PRO A 488 -1.42 6.51 -4.13
N TRP A 489 -0.51 6.94 -5.01
CA TRP A 489 -0.04 8.33 -5.04
C TRP A 489 -0.81 9.20 -6.03
N THR A 490 -1.07 8.65 -7.21
CA THR A 490 -1.66 9.35 -8.36
C THR A 490 -2.98 8.73 -8.79
N GLY A 491 -3.28 7.51 -8.33
CA GLY A 491 -4.50 6.79 -8.70
C GLY A 491 -4.48 6.27 -10.13
N ASN A 492 -3.32 6.24 -10.80
CA ASN A 492 -3.24 5.69 -12.14
C ASN A 492 -3.41 4.18 -12.12
N ASP A 493 -4.04 3.67 -13.17
CA ASP A 493 -4.28 2.25 -13.37
C ASP A 493 -3.06 1.57 -14.01
N TRP A 494 -2.64 0.47 -13.39
CA TRP A 494 -1.53 -0.38 -13.85
C TRP A 494 -2.01 -1.81 -14.08
N ILE A 495 -1.49 -2.47 -15.10
CA ILE A 495 -1.75 -3.89 -15.36
C ILE A 495 -0.73 -4.73 -14.60
N LEU A 496 -1.21 -5.55 -13.66
CA LEU A 496 -0.40 -6.53 -12.95
C LEU A 496 -0.22 -7.80 -13.79
N THR A 497 1.04 -8.10 -14.11
CA THR A 497 1.46 -9.41 -14.62
C THR A 497 2.16 -10.17 -13.48
N PRO A 498 1.61 -11.28 -12.99
CA PRO A 498 2.15 -12.00 -11.86
C PRO A 498 3.47 -12.69 -12.24
N ASP A 499 4.38 -12.80 -11.29
CA ASP A 499 5.54 -13.66 -11.46
C ASP A 499 5.10 -15.12 -11.58
N ARG A 500 5.80 -15.88 -12.43
CA ARG A 500 5.59 -17.32 -12.60
C ARG A 500 6.90 -18.04 -12.35
N LEU A 501 6.83 -19.21 -11.73
CA LEU A 501 8.01 -20.02 -11.52
C LEU A 501 8.60 -20.37 -12.91
N PRO A 502 9.93 -20.24 -13.12
CA PRO A 502 10.53 -20.42 -14.45
C PRO A 502 10.09 -21.72 -15.13
N ASP A 503 9.74 -21.62 -16.41
CA ASP A 503 9.32 -22.77 -17.22
C ASP A 503 10.49 -23.68 -17.61
N HIS A 504 11.70 -23.09 -17.75
CA HIS A 504 12.88 -23.83 -18.14
C HIS A 504 13.30 -24.81 -17.02
N PRO A 505 13.35 -26.14 -17.27
CA PRO A 505 13.53 -27.14 -16.21
C PRO A 505 14.80 -26.97 -15.38
N LEU A 506 15.92 -26.58 -16.00
CA LEU A 506 17.18 -26.36 -15.27
C LEU A 506 17.12 -25.13 -14.36
N HIS A 507 16.45 -24.07 -14.81
CA HIS A 507 16.31 -22.84 -14.03
C HIS A 507 15.36 -23.07 -12.86
N ARG A 508 14.24 -23.76 -13.11
CA ARG A 508 13.31 -24.20 -12.07
C ARG A 508 14.00 -25.07 -11.01
N ALA A 509 14.77 -26.07 -11.43
CA ALA A 509 15.50 -26.94 -10.51
C ALA A 509 16.53 -26.15 -9.69
N SER A 510 17.19 -25.16 -10.30
CA SER A 510 18.11 -24.26 -9.62
C SER A 510 17.41 -23.42 -8.54
N VAL A 511 16.27 -22.81 -8.88
CA VAL A 511 15.46 -22.02 -7.95
C VAL A 511 14.93 -22.88 -6.80
N LEU A 512 14.39 -24.07 -7.08
CA LEU A 512 13.89 -24.98 -6.05
C LEU A 512 15.02 -25.56 -5.18
N GLY A 513 16.18 -25.87 -5.76
CA GLY A 513 17.36 -26.31 -5.01
C GLY A 513 17.87 -25.24 -4.03
N SER A 514 17.59 -23.97 -4.30
CA SER A 514 17.93 -22.87 -3.39
C SER A 514 17.16 -22.91 -2.05
N LEU A 515 16.07 -23.69 -1.96
CA LEU A 515 15.24 -23.88 -0.77
C LEU A 515 15.75 -24.97 0.17
N THR A 516 16.47 -25.97 -0.34
CA THR A 516 16.83 -27.18 0.41
C THR A 516 18.25 -27.16 0.96
N GLY A 517 19.02 -26.09 0.75
CA GLY A 517 20.29 -25.83 1.43
C GLY A 517 21.33 -26.95 1.32
N HIS A 518 21.35 -27.72 0.22
CA HIS A 518 22.30 -28.80 -0.04
C HIS A 518 23.06 -28.60 -1.34
#